data_AF-A0A839AHK1-F1
#
_entry.id   AF-A0A839AHK1-F1
#
_cell.length_a   1.000
_cell.length_b   1.000
_cell.length_c   1.000
_cell.angle_alpha   90.00
_cell.angle_beta   90.00
_cell.angle_gamma   90.00
#
_symmetry.space_group_name_H-M   'P 1'
#
loop_
_entity.id
_entity.type
_entity.pdbx_description
1 polymer ?
#
loop_
_entity_poly.entity_id
_entity_poly.type
_entity_poly.pdbx_seq_one_letter_code
_entity_poly.pdbx_strand_id
1 'polypeptide(L)'
;MNAYRKEWRSTLVFGALYLVLAHTGLIAIYTGVDNSVRVLGFPIHYFLAIVLGSAGVMVVSILWNRYADNLEDEIEMENGKAPRTGDAEMPNAAALAREGAR
;
A
#
# COMPACT_ATOMS: atom_id res chain seq x y z
N MET A 1 4.42 -15.66 -7.79
CA MET A 1 3.22 -15.72 -6.91
C MET A 1 3.50 -15.27 -5.47
N ASN A 2 4.75 -15.12 -5.05
CA ASN A 2 5.06 -14.69 -3.68
C ASN A 2 4.95 -13.16 -3.55
N ALA A 3 5.40 -12.42 -4.57
CA ALA A 3 5.29 -10.97 -4.62
C ALA A 3 3.83 -10.46 -4.53
N TYR A 4 2.90 -11.05 -5.29
CA TYR A 4 1.46 -10.71 -5.18
C TYR A 4 0.85 -11.01 -3.80
N ARG A 5 1.31 -12.06 -3.13
CA ARG A 5 0.87 -12.34 -1.74
C ARG A 5 1.41 -11.29 -0.77
N LYS A 6 2.64 -10.84 -1.01
CA LYS A 6 3.29 -9.78 -0.23
C LYS A 6 2.56 -8.45 -0.43
N GLU A 7 2.12 -8.13 -1.64
CA GLU A 7 1.31 -6.95 -1.98
C GLU A 7 0.01 -6.87 -1.18
N TRP A 8 -0.82 -7.91 -1.24
CA TRP A 8 -2.08 -7.89 -0.51
C TRP A 8 -1.87 -7.75 1.00
N ARG A 9 -0.88 -8.48 1.55
CA ARG A 9 -0.56 -8.43 2.97
C ARG A 9 -0.05 -7.06 3.38
N SER A 10 0.81 -6.43 2.58
CA SER A 10 1.32 -5.10 2.88
C SER A 10 0.22 -4.04 2.79
N THR A 11 -0.63 -4.09 1.76
CA THR A 11 -1.78 -3.18 1.64
C THR A 11 -2.70 -3.27 2.85
N LEU A 12 -2.98 -4.48 3.35
CA LEU A 12 -3.82 -4.67 4.52
C LEU A 12 -3.15 -4.12 5.80
N VAL A 13 -1.85 -4.39 5.99
CA VAL A 13 -1.09 -3.90 7.15
C VAL A 13 -1.01 -2.37 7.16
N PHE A 14 -0.60 -1.75 6.06
CA PHE A 14 -0.48 -0.29 5.96
C PHE A 14 -1.85 0.39 6.02
N GLY A 15 -2.89 -0.20 5.41
CA GLY A 15 -4.26 0.29 5.52
C GLY A 15 -4.76 0.30 6.98
N ALA A 16 -4.52 -0.78 7.72
CA ALA A 16 -4.84 -0.82 9.15
C ALA A 16 -4.04 0.21 9.96
N LEU A 17 -2.76 0.38 9.63
CA LEU A 17 -1.89 1.36 10.28
C LEU A 17 -2.40 2.80 10.08
N TYR A 18 -2.81 3.15 8.85
CA TYR A 18 -3.42 4.44 8.55
C TYR A 18 -4.72 4.67 9.30
N LEU A 19 -5.58 3.65 9.39
CA LEU A 19 -6.82 3.74 10.16
C LEU A 19 -6.54 4.07 11.63
N VAL A 20 -5.59 3.37 12.26
CA VAL A 20 -5.23 3.62 13.66
C VAL A 20 -4.64 5.02 13.84
N LEU A 21 -3.70 5.42 12.98
CA LEU A 21 -3.01 6.71 13.08
C LEU A 21 -3.96 7.90 12.81
N ALA A 22 -4.76 7.81 11.75
CA ALA A 22 -5.73 8.87 11.41
C ALA A 22 -6.78 9.08 12.52
N HIS A 23 -7.13 8.03 13.27
CA HIS A 23 -8.15 8.10 14.31
C HIS A 23 -7.57 8.19 15.73
N THR A 24 -6.25 8.29 15.91
CA THR A 24 -5.64 8.26 17.25
C THR A 24 -6.07 9.44 18.13
N GLY A 25 -6.26 10.63 17.54
CA GLY A 25 -6.79 11.79 18.26
C GLY A 25 -8.22 11.58 18.76
N LEU A 26 -9.07 10.95 17.94
CA LEU A 26 -10.46 10.67 18.30
C LEU A 26 -10.55 9.58 19.37
N ILE A 27 -9.70 8.55 19.28
CA ILE A 27 -9.56 7.52 20.30
C ILE A 27 -9.10 8.15 21.62
N ALA A 28 -8.06 8.98 21.63
CA ALA A 28 -7.54 9.62 22.83
C ALA A 28 -8.61 10.45 23.57
N ILE A 29 -9.43 11.19 22.82
CA ILE A 29 -10.53 11.97 23.38
C ILE A 29 -11.62 11.03 23.93
N TYR A 30 -12.02 10.02 23.15
CA TYR A 30 -13.07 9.08 23.53
C TYR A 30 -12.72 8.27 24.79
N THR A 31 -11.45 7.85 24.93
CA THR A 31 -10.99 7.08 26.10
C THR A 31 -10.80 7.92 27.36
N GLY A 32 -11.11 9.23 27.32
CA GLY A 32 -11.05 10.10 28.49
C GLY A 32 -9.62 10.39 28.95
N VAL A 33 -8.71 10.67 28.00
CA VAL A 33 -7.34 11.08 28.34
C VAL A 33 -7.35 12.24 29.34
N ASP A 34 -6.53 12.11 30.37
CA ASP A 34 -6.43 13.10 31.45
C ASP A 34 -5.96 14.46 30.90
N ASN A 35 -6.81 15.47 31.04
CA ASN A 35 -6.55 16.85 30.61
C ASN A 35 -5.66 17.63 31.59
N SER A 36 -5.33 17.06 32.75
CA SER A 36 -4.34 17.61 33.67
C SER A 36 -2.92 17.50 33.11
N VAL A 37 -2.66 16.49 32.29
CA VAL A 37 -1.37 16.28 31.63
C VAL A 37 -1.24 17.21 30.44
N ARG A 38 -0.24 18.09 30.51
CA ARG A 38 -0.01 19.14 29.51
C ARG A 38 1.38 19.05 28.93
N VAL A 39 1.46 19.25 27.62
CA VAL A 39 2.71 19.39 26.87
C VAL A 39 2.72 20.80 26.27
N LEU A 40 3.74 21.59 26.61
CA LEU A 40 3.86 23.00 26.16
C LEU A 40 2.61 23.86 26.50
N GLY A 41 1.92 23.55 27.60
CA GLY A 41 0.71 24.26 28.04
C GLY A 41 -0.61 23.71 27.49
N PHE A 42 -0.58 22.86 26.46
CA PHE A 42 -1.75 22.24 25.84
C PHE A 42 -2.04 20.86 26.42
N PRO A 43 -3.31 20.45 26.55
CA PRO A 43 -3.66 19.08 26.91
C PRO A 43 -3.01 18.04 25.99
N ILE A 44 -2.57 16.92 26.57
CA ILE A 44 -1.76 15.91 25.87
C ILE A 44 -2.44 15.29 24.64
N HIS A 45 -3.77 15.19 24.61
CA HIS A 45 -4.49 14.61 23.47
C HIS A 45 -4.29 15.37 22.15
N TYR A 46 -4.03 16.70 22.20
CA TYR A 46 -3.66 17.46 21.02
C TYR A 46 -2.28 17.08 20.48
N PHE A 47 -1.33 16.86 21.39
CA PHE A 47 0.01 16.41 21.02
C PHE A 47 -0.04 15.01 20.39
N LEU A 48 -0.82 14.10 20.97
CA LEU A 48 -1.06 12.76 20.41
C LEU A 48 -1.69 12.84 19.01
N ALA A 49 -2.70 13.70 18.81
CA ALA A 49 -3.33 13.87 17.51
C ALA A 49 -2.36 14.39 16.43
N ILE A 50 -1.47 15.31 16.78
CA ILE A 50 -0.48 15.86 15.84
C ILE A 50 0.61 14.83 15.53
N VAL A 51 1.17 14.19 16.55
CA VAL A 51 2.32 13.28 16.40
C VAL A 51 1.90 11.94 15.82
N LEU A 52 0.85 11.32 16.35
CA LEU A 52 0.39 10.01 15.87
C LEU A 52 -0.58 10.14 14.69
N GLY A 53 -1.34 11.23 14.59
CA GLY A 53 -2.15 11.54 13.42
C GLY A 53 -1.30 12.09 12.28
N SER A 54 -1.22 13.41 12.14
CA SER A 54 -0.64 14.04 10.94
C SER A 54 0.81 13.66 10.68
N ALA A 55 1.69 13.76 11.69
CA ALA A 55 3.11 13.44 11.52
C ALA A 55 3.33 11.92 11.36
N GLY A 56 2.62 11.10 12.14
CA GLY A 56 2.69 9.65 12.07
C GLY A 56 2.24 9.12 10.71
N VAL A 57 1.11 9.60 10.21
CA VAL A 57 0.61 9.31 8.85
C VAL A 57 1.67 9.67 7.81
N MET A 58 2.26 10.87 7.89
CA MET A 58 3.32 11.28 6.95
C MET A 58 4.52 10.33 6.97
N VAL A 59 5.04 9.97 8.16
CA VAL A 59 6.16 9.03 8.28
C VAL A 59 5.80 7.67 7.67
N VAL A 60 4.61 7.17 7.95
CA VAL A 60 4.12 5.91 7.41
C VAL A 60 3.97 5.97 5.89
N SER A 61 3.54 7.09 5.33
CA SER A 61 3.47 7.28 3.87
C SER A 61 4.84 7.23 3.22
N ILE A 62 5.87 7.81 3.84
CA ILE A 62 7.23 7.70 3.34
C ILE A 62 7.70 6.24 3.34
N LEU A 63 7.40 5.50 4.41
CA LEU A 63 7.76 4.08 4.52
C LEU A 63 6.98 3.21 3.52
N TRP A 64 5.68 3.47 3.35
CA TRP A 64 4.82 2.78 2.41
C TRP A 64 5.32 2.97 0.98
N ASN A 65 5.60 4.20 0.56
CA ASN A 65 6.04 4.48 -0.80
C ASN A 65 7.34 3.73 -1.10
N ARG A 66 8.33 3.82 -0.21
CA ARG A 66 9.58 3.05 -0.36
C ARG A 66 9.35 1.54 -0.41
N TYR A 67 8.43 1.02 0.39
CA TYR A 67 8.11 -0.40 0.38
C TYR A 67 7.42 -0.81 -0.92
N ALA A 68 6.50 0.01 -1.41
CA ALA A 68 5.77 -0.20 -2.66
C ALA A 68 6.72 -0.20 -3.86
N ASP A 69 7.65 0.76 -3.94
CA ASP A 69 8.67 0.82 -5.00
C ASP A 69 9.46 -0.50 -5.06
N ASN A 70 9.97 -0.98 -3.92
CA ASN A 70 10.72 -2.25 -3.86
C ASN A 70 9.85 -3.49 -4.18
N LEU A 71 8.55 -3.41 -3.92
CA LEU A 71 7.63 -4.51 -4.20
C LEU A 71 7.32 -4.59 -5.69
N GLU A 72 7.19 -3.44 -6.36
CA GLU A 72 7.01 -3.35 -7.80
C GLU A 72 8.20 -3.96 -8.56
N ASP A 73 9.43 -3.63 -8.13
CA ASP A 73 10.67 -4.25 -8.66
C ASP A 73 10.66 -5.78 -8.51
N GLU A 74 10.18 -6.30 -7.37
CA GLU A 74 10.09 -7.74 -7.11
C GLU A 74 9.05 -8.42 -8.02
N ILE A 75 7.91 -7.76 -8.26
CA ILE A 75 6.86 -8.25 -9.18
C ILE A 75 7.39 -8.29 -10.61
N GLU A 76 8.08 -7.23 -11.06
CA GLU A 76 8.65 -7.19 -12.42
C GLU A 76 9.70 -8.29 -12.61
N MET A 77 10.56 -8.53 -11.61
CA MET A 77 11.51 -9.66 -11.61
C MET A 77 10.83 -11.03 -11.63
N GLU A 78 9.74 -11.23 -10.88
CA GLU A 78 8.99 -12.50 -10.92
C GLU A 78 8.33 -12.71 -12.29
N ASN A 79 7.76 -11.66 -12.88
CA ASN A 79 7.07 -11.71 -14.16
C ASN A 79 8.05 -11.88 -15.34
N GLY A 80 9.22 -11.24 -15.31
CA GLY A 80 10.26 -11.40 -16.33
C GLY A 80 10.92 -12.80 -16.34
N LYS A 81 10.81 -13.55 -15.24
CA LYS A 81 11.27 -14.94 -15.14
C LYS A 81 10.19 -15.97 -15.52
N ALA A 82 8.92 -15.58 -15.53
CA ALA A 82 7.86 -16.44 -16.01
C ALA A 82 7.96 -16.55 -17.54
N PRO A 83 7.87 -17.75 -18.13
CA PRO A 83 7.75 -17.86 -19.58
C PRO A 83 6.53 -17.05 -20.00
N ARG A 84 6.71 -16.14 -20.94
CA ARG A 84 5.62 -15.39 -21.55
C ARG A 84 4.68 -16.42 -22.19
N THR A 85 3.62 -16.81 -21.49
CA THR A 85 2.56 -17.71 -21.99
C THR A 85 1.68 -17.02 -23.02
N GLY A 86 2.32 -16.31 -23.95
CA GLY A 86 1.75 -15.53 -25.04
C GLY A 86 2.59 -15.56 -26.30
N ASP A 87 3.67 -16.35 -26.35
CA ASP A 87 4.37 -16.71 -27.60
C ASP A 87 3.69 -17.92 -28.27
N ALA A 88 2.41 -18.16 -27.99
CA ALA A 88 1.58 -18.84 -28.98
C ALA A 88 1.53 -17.88 -30.17
N GLU A 89 2.34 -18.16 -31.19
CA GLU A 89 2.30 -17.48 -32.49
C GLU A 89 0.84 -17.28 -32.87
N MET A 90 0.34 -16.05 -32.71
CA MET A 90 -0.93 -15.68 -33.30
C MET A 90 -0.76 -15.94 -34.79
N PRO A 91 -1.56 -16.82 -35.41
CA PRO A 91 -1.41 -17.09 -36.83
C PRO A 91 -1.46 -15.75 -37.55
N ASN A 92 -0.36 -15.45 -38.27
CA ASN A 92 -0.23 -14.27 -39.10
C ASN A 92 -1.57 -14.05 -39.83
N ALA A 93 -2.13 -12.85 -39.78
CA ALA A 93 -3.40 -12.53 -40.44
C ALA A 93 -3.44 -12.95 -41.93
N ALA A 94 -2.28 -13.05 -42.58
CA ALA A 94 -2.12 -13.59 -43.92
C ALA A 94 -2.38 -15.11 -44.05
N ALA A 95 -2.19 -15.89 -43.00
CA ALA A 95 -2.50 -17.33 -42.95
C ALA A 95 -4.01 -17.57 -42.86
N LEU A 96 -4.70 -16.83 -41.97
CA LEU A 96 -6.16 -16.87 -41.83
C LEU A 96 -6.89 -16.43 -43.11
N ALA A 97 -6.35 -15.44 -43.83
CA ALA A 97 -6.93 -14.97 -45.09
C ALA A 97 -6.83 -15.99 -46.24
N ARG A 98 -5.89 -16.95 -46.18
CA ARG A 98 -5.72 -18.00 -47.20
C ARG A 98 -6.63 -19.21 -46.98
N GLU A 99 -7.01 -19.47 -45.73
CA GLU A 99 -7.95 -20.56 -45.40
C GLU A 99 -9.40 -20.18 -45.68
N GLY A 100 -9.79 -18.91 -45.51
CA GLY A 100 -11.14 -18.44 -45.82
C GLY A 100 -11.46 -18.28 -47.32
N ALA A 101 -10.50 -18.58 -48.20
CA ALA A 101 -10.61 -18.43 -49.66
C ALA A 101 -10.61 -19.78 -50.41
N ARG A 102 -10.73 -20.91 -49.70
CA ARG A 102 -10.86 -22.26 -50.26
C ARG A 102 -12.26 -22.81 -50.09
#